data_AF-A0A348TSX9-F1
#
_entry.id   AF-A0A348TSX9-F1
#
_cell.length_a   1.000
_cell.length_b   1.000
_cell.length_c   1.000
_cell.angle_alpha   90.00
_cell.angle_beta   90.00
_cell.angle_gamma   90.00
#
_symmetry.space_group_name_H-M   'P 1'
#
loop_
_entity.id
_entity.type
_entity.pdbx_description
1 polymer ?
#
loop_
_entity_poly.entity_id
_entity_poly.type
_entity_poly.pdbx_seq_one_letter_code
_entity_poly.pdbx_strand_id
1 'polypeptide(L)'
;MLVEVAWEVCNQVGGIYTVIRSKVPSMVERWKKNYCVMGPYFSGQAPSEFEPLEDEDCPFYRSAMNLRNKGFDVHYGQWLVTGRPRVVLLNPFSAYFRLGEIKYILWEHHNISSPDGNDLFDQVCAFGELARLFIWELIQNTKDKNKLLAHFHEWMAGTAIPGLRKDNAPVGTIFTTHATMLGRYLAMNDPRFYENLSFVDWAKEAKYFNIESTVLVERAAAHGSHVFSTVSEVTAKECVALLGRKPDLIVPNGLNIERFTALHEFQNLHLKYKEKIHQFVMGHF
;
A
#
# COMPACT_ATOMS: atom_id res chain seq x y z
N MET A 1 0.63 -18.57 -0.45
CA MET A 1 0.90 -17.56 0.58
C MET A 1 0.67 -16.18 -0.01
N LEU A 2 0.17 -15.24 0.77
CA LEU A 2 -0.08 -13.87 0.37
C LEU A 2 0.58 -12.92 1.37
N VAL A 3 1.42 -12.02 0.86
CA VAL A 3 1.92 -10.85 1.59
C VAL A 3 1.24 -9.62 1.00
N GLU A 4 0.55 -8.86 1.84
CA GLU A 4 -0.09 -7.61 1.44
C GLU A 4 0.68 -6.43 2.03
N VAL A 5 1.30 -5.65 1.16
CA VAL A 5 2.27 -4.60 1.49
C VAL A 5 1.62 -3.24 1.30
N ALA A 6 1.62 -2.41 2.33
CA ALA A 6 1.20 -1.03 2.23
C ALA A 6 1.89 -0.14 3.27
N TRP A 7 2.05 1.13 2.92
CA TRP A 7 2.62 2.13 3.83
C TRP A 7 1.80 2.33 5.11
N GLU A 8 0.50 2.07 5.03
CA GLU A 8 -0.44 2.35 6.12
C GLU A 8 -0.72 1.15 7.04
N VAL A 9 -0.01 0.03 6.89
CA VAL A 9 -0.10 -1.10 7.83
C VAL A 9 0.57 -0.71 9.15
N CYS A 10 -0.18 -0.74 10.27
CA CYS A 10 0.25 -0.23 11.59
C CYS A 10 0.71 1.25 11.60
N ASN A 11 0.27 2.04 10.62
CA ASN A 11 0.68 3.44 10.43
C ASN A 11 -0.49 4.23 9.81
N GLN A 12 -1.38 4.77 10.65
CA GLN A 12 -2.60 5.41 10.15
C GLN A 12 -2.31 6.80 9.57
N VAL A 13 -2.18 6.87 8.24
CA VAL A 13 -1.95 8.13 7.50
C VAL A 13 -3.20 8.59 6.76
N GLY A 14 -3.98 7.68 6.21
CA GLY A 14 -5.11 8.01 5.34
C GLY A 14 -6.15 6.91 5.21
N GLY A 15 -6.76 6.83 4.02
CA GLY A 15 -7.85 5.91 3.74
C GLY A 15 -7.41 4.45 3.58
N ILE A 16 -6.15 4.20 3.19
CA ILE A 16 -5.67 2.84 2.91
C ILE A 16 -5.63 2.00 4.18
N TYR A 17 -5.27 2.62 5.32
CA TYR A 17 -5.39 2.00 6.64
C TYR A 17 -6.78 1.37 6.83
N THR A 18 -7.83 2.14 6.55
CA THR A 18 -9.22 1.70 6.73
C THR A 18 -9.57 0.57 5.76
N VAL A 19 -9.14 0.66 4.49
CA VAL A 19 -9.39 -0.37 3.48
C VAL A 19 -8.75 -1.70 3.87
N ILE A 20 -7.47 -1.69 4.26
CA ILE A 20 -6.78 -2.92 4.66
C ILE A 20 -7.40 -3.46 5.94
N ARG A 21 -7.60 -2.62 6.95
CA ARG A 21 -8.19 -3.01 8.24
C ARG A 21 -9.57 -3.63 8.10
N SER A 22 -10.46 -3.07 7.27
CA SER A 22 -11.81 -3.62 7.07
C SER A 22 -11.80 -4.94 6.31
N LYS A 23 -10.81 -5.14 5.42
CA LYS A 23 -10.66 -6.33 4.57
C LYS A 23 -9.98 -7.50 5.29
N VAL A 24 -9.11 -7.21 6.26
CA VAL A 24 -8.33 -8.20 7.01
C VAL A 24 -9.13 -9.41 7.52
N PRO A 25 -10.32 -9.27 8.14
CA PRO A 25 -11.10 -10.42 8.61
C PRO A 25 -11.38 -11.45 7.50
N SER A 26 -11.84 -10.97 6.34
CA SER A 26 -12.14 -11.82 5.18
C SER A 26 -10.88 -12.46 4.58
N MET A 27 -9.75 -11.76 4.62
CA MET A 27 -8.46 -12.30 4.17
C MET A 27 -7.96 -13.39 5.11
N VAL A 28 -8.05 -13.17 6.42
CA VAL A 28 -7.66 -14.17 7.44
C VAL A 28 -8.57 -15.40 7.36
N GLU A 29 -9.88 -15.24 7.15
CA GLU A 29 -10.79 -16.37 6.96
C GLU A 29 -10.39 -17.23 5.75
N ARG A 30 -10.12 -16.58 4.60
CA ARG A 30 -9.78 -17.25 3.34
C ARG A 30 -8.39 -17.89 3.37
N TRP A 31 -7.38 -17.16 3.83
CA TRP A 31 -5.97 -17.54 3.70
C TRP A 31 -5.39 -18.14 4.98
N LYS A 32 -6.05 -17.94 6.13
CA LYS A 32 -5.64 -18.44 7.45
C LYS A 32 -4.19 -18.03 7.75
N LYS A 33 -3.37 -18.99 8.19
CA LYS A 33 -1.95 -18.82 8.47
C LYS A 33 -1.11 -18.38 7.25
N ASN A 34 -1.63 -18.46 6.03
CA ASN A 34 -0.89 -18.12 4.81
C ASN A 34 -1.00 -16.64 4.41
N TYR A 35 -1.60 -15.79 5.24
CA TYR A 35 -1.73 -14.35 5.03
C TYR A 35 -0.89 -13.56 6.03
N CYS A 36 -0.17 -12.57 5.52
CA CYS A 36 0.62 -11.62 6.29
C CYS A 36 0.47 -10.24 5.68
N VAL A 37 0.28 -9.23 6.51
CA VAL A 37 0.38 -7.82 6.09
C VAL A 37 1.79 -7.31 6.37
N MET A 38 2.24 -6.33 5.59
CA MET A 38 3.56 -5.73 5.73
C MET A 38 3.47 -4.20 5.65
N GLY A 39 4.17 -3.52 6.56
CA GLY A 39 4.25 -2.06 6.59
C GLY A 39 5.57 -1.55 7.15
N PRO A 40 5.77 -0.23 7.16
CA PRO A 40 6.92 0.38 7.80
C PRO A 40 6.80 0.30 9.33
N TYR A 41 7.92 0.13 10.03
CA TYR A 41 7.98 0.27 11.47
C TYR A 41 8.34 1.71 11.84
N PHE A 42 7.41 2.40 12.50
CA PHE A 42 7.65 3.70 13.13
C PHE A 42 7.37 3.61 14.62
N SER A 43 8.42 3.78 15.43
CA SER A 43 8.38 3.57 16.89
C SER A 43 7.35 4.44 17.62
N GLY A 44 7.00 5.60 17.07
CA GLY A 44 5.97 6.48 17.64
C GLY A 44 4.52 6.02 17.44
N GLN A 45 4.25 5.13 16.47
CA GLN A 45 2.89 4.71 16.10
C GLN A 45 2.64 3.20 16.30
N ALA A 46 3.66 2.37 16.06
CA ALA A 46 3.53 0.92 16.10
C ALA A 46 3.16 0.32 17.47
N PRO A 47 3.65 0.82 18.64
CA PRO A 47 3.47 0.12 19.92
C PRO A 47 2.00 -0.05 20.38
N SER A 48 1.06 0.77 19.92
CA SER A 48 -0.36 0.67 20.31
C SER A 48 -1.15 -0.38 19.54
N GLU A 49 -0.69 -0.75 18.33
CA GLU A 49 -1.41 -1.66 17.43
C GLU A 49 -0.64 -2.94 17.12
N PHE A 50 0.57 -3.12 17.67
CA PHE A 50 1.43 -4.24 17.35
C PHE A 50 1.74 -5.08 18.60
N GLU A 51 1.53 -6.39 18.49
CA GLU A 51 1.92 -7.36 19.50
C GLU A 51 3.01 -8.27 18.93
N PRO A 52 4.25 -8.24 19.46
CA PRO A 52 5.32 -9.13 19.04
C PRO A 52 4.94 -10.60 19.25
N LEU A 53 5.37 -11.47 18.33
CA LEU A 53 5.17 -12.92 18.45
C LEU A 53 6.40 -13.69 18.01
N GLU A 54 6.51 -14.91 18.49
CA GLU A 54 7.50 -15.89 18.05
C GLU A 54 6.79 -17.11 17.47
N ASP A 55 7.22 -17.56 16.30
CA ASP A 55 6.61 -18.68 15.58
C ASP A 55 7.65 -19.29 14.62
N GLU A 56 8.58 -20.10 15.15
CA GLU A 56 9.71 -20.65 14.38
C GLU A 56 9.27 -21.48 13.16
N ASP A 57 8.09 -22.09 13.22
CA ASP A 57 7.50 -22.84 12.11
C ASP A 57 6.97 -21.93 10.99
N CYS A 58 6.72 -20.66 11.29
CA CYS A 58 6.16 -19.70 10.34
C CYS A 58 7.24 -19.19 9.35
N PRO A 59 7.04 -19.33 8.03
CA PRO A 59 8.00 -18.81 7.06
C PRO A 59 8.14 -17.29 7.11
N PHE A 60 7.09 -16.54 7.49
CA PHE A 60 7.17 -15.09 7.65
C PHE A 60 8.09 -14.71 8.82
N TYR A 61 7.99 -15.43 9.95
CA TYR A 61 8.86 -15.22 11.10
C TYR A 61 10.32 -15.55 10.76
N ARG A 62 10.58 -16.73 10.17
CA ARG A 62 11.95 -17.11 9.76
C ARG A 62 12.57 -16.10 8.79
N SER A 63 11.79 -15.59 7.84
CA SER A 63 12.25 -14.56 6.90
C SER A 63 12.56 -13.23 7.60
N ALA A 64 11.72 -12.82 8.55
CA ALA A 64 11.96 -11.64 9.37
C ALA A 64 13.22 -11.79 10.23
N MET A 65 13.42 -12.95 10.86
CA MET A 65 14.62 -13.23 11.67
C MET A 65 15.88 -13.30 10.81
N ASN A 66 15.82 -13.87 9.60
CA ASN A 66 16.95 -13.86 8.66
C ASN A 66 17.38 -12.44 8.29
N LEU A 67 16.42 -11.54 8.01
CA LEU A 67 16.75 -10.13 7.77
C LEU A 67 17.32 -9.44 9.01
N ARG A 68 16.76 -9.74 10.19
CA ARG A 68 17.29 -9.23 11.46
C ARG A 68 18.74 -9.65 11.69
N ASN A 69 19.06 -10.92 11.40
CA ASN A 69 20.43 -11.45 11.47
C ASN A 69 21.38 -10.80 10.45
N LYS A 70 20.86 -10.21 9.36
CA LYS A 70 21.64 -9.41 8.40
C LYS A 70 21.84 -7.95 8.85
N GLY A 71 21.37 -7.58 10.04
CA GLY A 71 21.55 -6.25 10.62
C GLY A 71 20.43 -5.25 10.32
N PHE A 72 19.32 -5.68 9.70
CA PHE A 72 18.15 -4.82 9.52
C PHE A 72 17.23 -4.85 10.73
N ASP A 73 16.49 -3.77 10.95
CA ASP A 73 15.50 -3.70 12.03
C ASP A 73 14.12 -4.10 11.50
N VAL A 74 13.72 -5.31 11.83
CA VAL A 74 12.51 -5.99 11.34
C VAL A 74 11.77 -6.59 12.51
N HIS A 75 10.46 -6.37 12.58
CA HIS A 75 9.59 -6.89 13.64
C HIS A 75 8.52 -7.81 13.06
N TYR A 76 8.31 -8.97 13.69
CA TYR A 76 7.22 -9.88 13.37
C TYR A 76 6.27 -9.98 14.56
N GLY A 77 4.97 -10.06 14.27
CA GLY A 77 3.94 -10.13 15.31
C GLY A 77 2.53 -10.22 14.75
N GLN A 78 1.58 -9.69 15.51
CA GLN A 78 0.18 -9.52 15.14
C GLN A 78 -0.20 -8.04 15.12
N TRP A 79 -1.04 -7.69 14.15
CA TRP A 79 -1.71 -6.38 14.13
C TRP A 79 -3.00 -6.47 14.95
N LEU A 80 -3.14 -5.63 15.97
CA LEU A 80 -4.23 -5.62 16.96
C LEU A 80 -5.53 -5.00 16.42
N VAL A 81 -5.96 -5.47 15.25
CA VAL A 81 -7.24 -5.15 14.62
C VAL A 81 -8.15 -6.38 14.58
N THR A 82 -9.42 -6.20 14.21
CA THR A 82 -10.34 -7.32 13.98
C THR A 82 -9.74 -8.29 12.96
N GLY A 83 -9.71 -9.58 13.29
CA GLY A 83 -9.06 -10.63 12.49
C GLY A 83 -7.61 -10.93 12.87
N ARG A 84 -6.92 -10.05 13.61
CA ARG A 84 -5.55 -10.23 14.14
C ARG A 84 -4.57 -10.90 13.14
N PRO A 85 -4.32 -10.28 11.97
CA PRO A 85 -3.45 -10.86 10.96
C PRO A 85 -2.00 -10.87 11.45
N ARG A 86 -1.22 -11.81 10.92
CA ARG A 86 0.25 -11.77 11.05
C ARG A 86 0.77 -10.51 10.35
N VAL A 87 1.72 -9.83 10.96
CA VAL A 87 2.32 -8.61 10.42
C VAL A 87 3.84 -8.66 10.49
N VAL A 88 4.48 -8.15 9.44
CA VAL A 88 5.91 -7.84 9.41
C VAL A 88 6.08 -6.33 9.26
N LEU A 89 6.75 -5.70 10.20
CA LEU A 89 7.06 -4.28 10.16
C LEU A 89 8.55 -4.08 9.88
N LEU A 90 8.86 -3.28 8.88
CA LEU A 90 10.22 -3.03 8.39
C LEU A 90 10.61 -1.59 8.73
N ASN A 91 11.63 -1.38 9.57
CA ASN A 91 12.09 -0.02 9.88
C ASN A 91 12.89 0.54 8.70
N PRO A 92 12.38 1.55 7.96
CA PRO A 92 13.07 2.07 6.77
C PRO A 92 14.46 2.65 7.12
N PHE A 93 14.61 3.23 8.31
CA PHE A 93 15.87 3.83 8.76
C PHE A 93 17.00 2.80 8.89
N SER A 94 16.67 1.52 9.09
CA SER A 94 17.69 0.47 9.14
C SER A 94 18.39 0.20 7.81
N ALA A 95 17.84 0.66 6.67
CA ALA A 95 18.48 0.57 5.36
C ALA A 95 19.18 1.88 4.93
N TYR A 96 19.17 2.93 5.75
CA TYR A 96 19.68 4.25 5.35
C TYR A 96 21.18 4.26 5.06
N PHE A 97 21.94 3.36 5.68
CA PHE A 97 23.37 3.19 5.39
C PHE A 97 23.65 2.80 3.92
N ARG A 98 22.64 2.31 3.19
CA ARG A 98 22.69 1.98 1.75
C ARG A 98 21.77 2.85 0.90
N LEU A 99 21.22 3.94 1.43
CA LEU A 99 20.21 4.74 0.72
C LEU A 99 20.71 5.25 -0.64
N GLY A 100 21.96 5.68 -0.74
CA GLY A 100 22.57 6.11 -2.00
C GLY A 100 22.62 4.98 -3.05
N GLU A 101 22.97 3.76 -2.64
CA GLU A 101 22.97 2.58 -3.51
C GLU A 101 21.55 2.23 -3.97
N ILE A 102 20.59 2.25 -3.05
CA ILE A 102 19.17 1.95 -3.34
C ILE A 102 18.62 2.93 -4.39
N LYS A 103 18.87 4.23 -4.19
CA LYS A 103 18.50 5.29 -5.14
C LYS A 103 19.20 5.13 -6.49
N TYR A 104 20.49 4.81 -6.47
CA TYR A 104 21.25 4.57 -7.70
C TYR A 104 20.68 3.41 -8.50
N ILE A 105 20.34 2.29 -7.87
CA ILE A 105 19.75 1.11 -8.55
C ILE A 105 18.39 1.47 -9.17
N LEU A 106 17.54 2.23 -8.47
CA LEU A 106 16.26 2.69 -9.01
C LEU A 106 16.45 3.57 -10.25
N TRP A 107 17.44 4.45 -10.23
CA TRP A 107 17.79 5.28 -11.38
C TRP A 107 18.39 4.45 -12.54
N GLU A 108 19.41 3.64 -12.27
CA GLU A 108 20.14 2.86 -13.28
C GLU A 108 19.22 1.87 -14.01
N HIS A 109 18.33 1.20 -13.27
CA HIS A 109 17.50 0.15 -13.84
C HIS A 109 16.14 0.62 -14.33
N HIS A 110 15.60 1.71 -13.79
CA HIS A 110 14.21 2.12 -14.03
C HIS A 110 14.07 3.61 -14.35
N ASN A 111 15.18 4.35 -14.44
CA ASN A 111 15.23 5.79 -14.71
C ASN A 111 14.39 6.63 -13.71
N ILE A 112 14.32 6.17 -12.46
CA ILE A 112 13.63 6.87 -11.38
C ILE A 112 14.66 7.72 -10.64
N SER A 113 14.72 9.00 -10.99
CA SER A 113 15.57 9.97 -10.29
C SER A 113 14.99 10.30 -8.91
N SER A 114 15.86 10.55 -7.93
CA SER A 114 15.48 10.94 -6.57
C SER A 114 16.22 12.22 -6.16
N PRO A 115 15.66 13.42 -6.43
CA PRO A 115 16.26 14.68 -6.00
C PRO A 115 16.43 14.74 -4.48
N ASP A 116 17.45 15.44 -4.01
CA ASP A 116 17.69 15.62 -2.58
C ASP A 116 16.57 16.42 -1.91
N GLY A 117 16.35 16.18 -0.61
CA GLY A 117 15.42 16.94 0.22
C GLY A 117 13.98 16.42 0.27
N ASN A 118 13.72 15.20 -0.21
CA ASN A 118 12.42 14.53 -0.05
C ASN A 118 12.51 13.35 0.94
N ASP A 119 12.39 13.65 2.23
CA ASP A 119 12.50 12.67 3.31
C ASP A 119 11.50 11.51 3.16
N LEU A 120 10.28 11.79 2.70
CA LEU A 120 9.26 10.75 2.50
C LEU A 120 9.68 9.79 1.39
N PHE A 121 10.16 10.32 0.26
CA PHE A 121 10.61 9.50 -0.86
C PHE A 121 11.81 8.63 -0.46
N ASP A 122 12.71 9.14 0.37
CA ASP A 122 13.85 8.41 0.91
C ASP A 122 13.41 7.24 1.78
N GLN A 123 12.45 7.47 2.68
CA GLN A 123 11.87 6.41 3.50
C GLN A 123 11.14 5.37 2.63
N VAL A 124 10.42 5.79 1.59
CA VAL A 124 9.73 4.90 0.63
C VAL A 124 10.72 4.04 -0.17
N CYS A 125 11.86 4.60 -0.59
CA CYS A 125 12.91 3.84 -1.27
C CYS A 125 13.52 2.79 -0.34
N ALA A 126 13.86 3.18 0.89
CA ALA A 126 14.40 2.28 1.90
C ALA A 126 13.41 1.16 2.29
N PHE A 127 12.13 1.51 2.50
CA PHE A 127 11.06 0.56 2.77
C PHE A 127 10.87 -0.44 1.61
N GLY A 128 10.86 0.06 0.37
CA GLY A 128 10.76 -0.78 -0.82
C GLY A 128 11.88 -1.80 -0.95
N GLU A 129 13.12 -1.38 -0.68
CA GLU A 129 14.26 -2.31 -0.70
C GLU A 129 14.13 -3.36 0.41
N LEU A 130 13.76 -2.97 1.63
CA LEU A 130 13.53 -3.94 2.71
C LEU A 130 12.40 -4.91 2.38
N ALA A 131 11.31 -4.44 1.76
CA ALA A 131 10.21 -5.28 1.30
C ALA A 131 10.68 -6.26 0.22
N ARG A 132 11.50 -5.81 -0.75
CA ARG A 132 12.11 -6.66 -1.77
C ARG A 132 13.00 -7.74 -1.15
N LEU A 133 13.88 -7.36 -0.21
CA LEU A 133 14.76 -8.28 0.51
C LEU A 133 13.96 -9.29 1.35
N PHE A 134 12.89 -8.86 2.01
CA PHE A 134 12.02 -9.76 2.77
C PHE A 134 11.34 -10.78 1.87
N ILE A 135 10.82 -10.34 0.71
CA ILE A 135 10.18 -11.24 -0.25
C ILE A 135 11.18 -12.28 -0.75
N TRP A 136 12.44 -11.90 -0.98
CA TRP A 136 13.52 -12.86 -1.30
C TRP A 136 13.77 -13.87 -0.18
N GLU A 137 13.84 -13.42 1.08
CA GLU A 137 13.93 -14.35 2.22
C GLU A 137 12.74 -15.29 2.29
N LEU A 138 11.53 -14.77 2.04
CA LEU A 138 10.31 -15.57 2.06
C LEU A 138 10.25 -16.61 0.95
N ILE A 139 10.76 -16.27 -0.25
CA ILE A 139 10.92 -17.21 -1.36
C ILE A 139 11.80 -18.40 -0.96
N GLN A 140 12.84 -18.19 -0.15
CA GLN A 140 13.70 -19.29 0.31
C GLN A 140 13.08 -20.10 1.46
N ASN A 141 12.26 -19.46 2.30
CA ASN A 141 11.65 -20.10 3.46
C ASN A 141 10.30 -20.77 3.19
N THR A 142 9.69 -20.54 2.02
CA THR A 142 8.45 -21.20 1.59
C THR A 142 8.70 -22.55 0.92
N LYS A 143 7.86 -23.55 1.22
CA LYS A 143 7.92 -24.88 0.59
C LYS A 143 7.39 -24.89 -0.84
N ASP A 144 6.47 -24.00 -1.18
CA ASP A 144 5.85 -23.92 -2.50
C ASP A 144 6.07 -22.53 -3.11
N LYS A 145 7.16 -22.41 -3.88
CA LYS A 145 7.59 -21.16 -4.52
C LYS A 145 6.58 -20.67 -5.57
N ASN A 146 5.83 -21.57 -6.19
CA ASN A 146 4.87 -21.24 -7.24
C ASN A 146 3.53 -20.68 -6.71
N LYS A 147 3.37 -20.56 -5.38
CA LYS A 147 2.14 -20.06 -4.74
C LYS A 147 2.38 -18.83 -3.86
N LEU A 148 3.48 -18.09 -4.03
CA LEU A 148 3.70 -16.84 -3.31
C LEU A 148 3.14 -15.66 -4.11
N LEU A 149 2.29 -14.87 -3.48
CA LEU A 149 1.77 -13.60 -3.99
C LEU A 149 2.23 -12.44 -3.10
N ALA A 150 2.64 -11.35 -3.72
CA ALA A 150 2.92 -10.07 -3.07
C ALA A 150 2.02 -9.00 -3.67
N HIS A 151 1.14 -8.44 -2.85
CA HIS A 151 0.15 -7.45 -3.26
C HIS A 151 0.49 -6.10 -2.64
N PHE A 152 0.87 -5.13 -3.47
CA PHE A 152 1.30 -3.80 -3.06
C PHE A 152 0.19 -2.78 -3.28
N HIS A 153 0.00 -1.91 -2.29
CA HIS A 153 -0.97 -0.81 -2.35
C HIS A 153 -0.24 0.53 -2.38
N GLU A 154 -0.59 1.35 -3.37
CA GLU A 154 -0.06 2.70 -3.58
C GLU A 154 1.44 2.76 -3.90
N TRP A 155 1.86 3.89 -4.49
CA TRP A 155 3.25 4.12 -4.91
C TRP A 155 4.26 3.99 -3.76
N MET A 156 3.85 4.29 -2.52
CA MET A 156 4.69 4.21 -1.32
C MET A 156 5.14 2.78 -0.98
N ALA A 157 4.41 1.76 -1.46
CA ALA A 157 4.84 0.36 -1.39
C ALA A 157 5.34 -0.16 -2.76
N GLY A 158 5.24 0.65 -3.82
CA GLY A 158 5.46 0.23 -5.20
C GLY A 158 6.91 0.08 -5.61
N THR A 159 7.85 0.70 -4.90
CA THR A 159 9.29 0.72 -5.24
C THR A 159 9.96 -0.66 -5.27
N ALA A 160 9.40 -1.66 -4.58
CA ALA A 160 9.89 -3.03 -4.60
C ALA A 160 9.58 -3.77 -5.92
N ILE A 161 8.47 -3.43 -6.60
CA ILE A 161 7.94 -4.18 -7.75
C ILE A 161 8.91 -4.19 -8.93
N PRO A 162 9.48 -3.06 -9.39
CA PRO A 162 10.38 -3.05 -10.54
C PRO A 162 11.60 -3.96 -10.36
N GLY A 163 12.19 -3.94 -9.15
CA GLY A 163 13.32 -4.80 -8.79
C GLY A 163 12.94 -6.29 -8.79
N LEU A 164 11.83 -6.66 -8.13
CA LEU A 164 11.33 -8.05 -8.14
C LEU A 164 11.08 -8.57 -9.56
N ARG A 165 10.54 -7.71 -10.43
CA ARG A 165 10.26 -8.06 -11.83
C ARG A 165 11.53 -8.21 -12.66
N LYS A 166 12.48 -7.28 -12.53
CA LYS A 166 13.78 -7.32 -13.21
C LYS A 166 14.58 -8.57 -12.83
N ASP A 167 14.58 -8.92 -11.55
CA ASP A 167 15.34 -10.05 -11.01
C ASP A 167 14.67 -11.41 -11.29
N ASN A 168 13.53 -11.44 -11.99
CA ASN A 168 12.72 -12.64 -12.21
C ASN A 168 12.39 -13.39 -10.91
N ALA A 169 12.06 -12.65 -9.85
CA ALA A 169 11.72 -13.24 -8.57
C ALA A 169 10.53 -14.20 -8.72
N PRO A 170 10.58 -15.44 -8.18
CA PRO A 170 9.48 -16.42 -8.25
C PRO A 170 8.33 -16.03 -7.29
N VAL A 171 7.66 -14.93 -7.59
CA VAL A 171 6.54 -14.36 -6.83
C VAL A 171 5.57 -13.68 -7.80
N GLY A 172 4.27 -13.95 -7.64
CA GLY A 172 3.24 -13.19 -8.34
C GLY A 172 3.06 -11.81 -7.70
N THR A 173 3.27 -10.75 -8.46
CA THR A 173 3.16 -9.36 -7.97
C THR A 173 1.86 -8.72 -8.43
N ILE A 174 1.13 -8.13 -7.49
CA ILE A 174 -0.12 -7.40 -7.73
C ILE A 174 0.09 -5.96 -7.28
N PHE A 175 -0.31 -4.99 -8.09
CA PHE A 175 -0.30 -3.58 -7.71
C PHE A 175 -1.72 -3.02 -7.75
N THR A 176 -2.14 -2.36 -6.68
CA THR A 176 -3.39 -1.60 -6.63
C THR A 176 -3.10 -0.13 -6.36
N THR A 177 -3.49 0.74 -7.27
CA THR A 177 -3.59 2.18 -7.02
C THR A 177 -5.04 2.55 -6.71
N HIS A 178 -5.26 3.24 -5.61
CA HIS A 178 -6.56 3.76 -5.18
C HIS A 178 -6.82 5.14 -5.76
N ALA A 179 -5.78 5.89 -6.12
CA ALA A 179 -5.86 7.10 -6.90
C ALA A 179 -4.51 7.39 -7.57
N THR A 180 -4.52 7.93 -8.78
CA THR A 180 -3.28 8.34 -9.44
C THR A 180 -2.70 9.59 -8.76
N MET A 181 -1.39 9.62 -8.51
CA MET A 181 -0.78 10.77 -7.86
C MET A 181 -0.93 12.03 -8.71
N LEU A 182 -0.65 11.93 -10.00
CA LEU A 182 -0.80 13.06 -10.91
C LEU A 182 -2.26 13.49 -11.08
N GLY A 183 -3.22 12.55 -11.06
CA GLY A 183 -4.65 12.85 -11.15
C GLY A 183 -5.12 13.72 -9.98
N ARG A 184 -4.62 13.49 -8.76
CA ARG A 184 -4.92 14.35 -7.60
C ARG A 184 -4.50 15.80 -7.84
N TYR A 185 -3.29 16.03 -8.36
CA TYR A 185 -2.82 17.38 -8.65
C TYR A 185 -3.63 18.03 -9.78
N LEU A 186 -3.90 17.30 -10.87
CA LEU A 186 -4.65 17.84 -12.00
C LEU A 186 -6.10 18.16 -11.65
N ALA A 187 -6.82 17.25 -10.97
CA ALA A 187 -8.22 17.46 -10.61
C ALA A 187 -8.43 18.63 -9.65
N MET A 188 -7.45 18.95 -8.80
CA MET A 188 -7.50 20.12 -7.92
C MET A 188 -7.29 21.44 -8.65
N ASN A 189 -6.67 21.41 -9.84
CA ASN A 189 -6.29 22.62 -10.61
C ASN A 189 -7.13 22.82 -11.89
N ASP A 190 -7.82 21.80 -12.40
CA ASP A 190 -8.68 21.89 -13.58
C ASP A 190 -10.08 21.29 -13.32
N PRO A 191 -11.15 22.11 -13.22
CA PRO A 191 -12.52 21.63 -13.10
C PRO A 191 -12.99 20.75 -14.28
N ARG A 192 -12.34 20.85 -15.45
CA ARG A 192 -12.63 20.06 -16.66
C ARG A 192 -11.62 18.93 -16.86
N PHE A 193 -10.88 18.55 -15.81
CA PHE A 193 -9.85 17.52 -15.86
C PHE A 193 -10.27 16.25 -16.62
N TYR A 194 -11.45 15.70 -16.33
CA TYR A 194 -11.92 14.46 -16.97
C TYR A 194 -12.25 14.63 -18.46
N GLU A 195 -12.63 15.83 -18.91
CA GLU A 195 -12.87 16.13 -20.33
C GLU A 195 -11.55 16.22 -21.10
N ASN A 196 -10.50 16.72 -20.44
CA ASN A 196 -9.17 16.94 -21.04
C ASN A 196 -8.20 15.77 -20.87
N LEU A 197 -8.57 14.73 -20.09
CA LEU A 197 -7.69 13.67 -19.62
C LEU A 197 -6.88 12.99 -20.73
N SER A 198 -7.47 12.78 -21.90
CA SER A 198 -6.82 12.15 -23.07
C SER A 198 -5.72 13.00 -23.70
N PHE A 199 -5.69 14.31 -23.43
CA PHE A 199 -4.73 15.26 -24.00
C PHE A 199 -3.61 15.61 -23.02
N VAL A 200 -3.64 15.07 -21.80
CA VAL A 200 -2.66 15.35 -20.76
C VAL A 200 -1.32 14.72 -21.11
N ASP A 201 -0.27 15.54 -21.17
CA ASP A 201 1.11 15.08 -21.18
C ASP A 201 1.57 14.82 -19.74
N TRP A 202 1.48 13.56 -19.30
CA TRP A 202 1.80 13.18 -17.93
C TRP A 202 3.23 13.58 -17.51
N ALA A 203 4.20 13.57 -18.43
CA ALA A 203 5.60 13.85 -18.11
C ALA A 203 5.82 15.34 -17.90
N LYS A 204 5.21 16.17 -18.76
CA LYS A 204 5.22 17.62 -18.60
C LYS A 204 4.55 18.04 -17.29
N GLU A 205 3.38 17.50 -16.99
CA GLU A 205 2.64 17.85 -15.76
C GLU A 205 3.35 17.35 -14.50
N ALA A 206 3.93 16.15 -14.52
CA ALA A 206 4.70 15.64 -13.38
C ALA A 206 5.93 16.52 -13.05
N LYS A 207 6.59 17.08 -14.07
CA LYS A 207 7.67 18.07 -13.89
C LYS A 207 7.14 19.40 -13.37
N TYR A 208 6.02 19.87 -13.92
CA TYR A 208 5.38 21.12 -13.48
C TYR A 208 5.03 21.11 -11.99
N PHE A 209 4.46 20.00 -11.50
CA PHE A 209 4.13 19.83 -10.08
C PHE A 209 5.29 19.36 -9.19
N ASN A 210 6.48 19.15 -9.77
CA ASN A 210 7.66 18.63 -9.06
C ASN A 210 7.41 17.28 -8.34
N ILE A 211 6.70 16.36 -8.99
CA ILE A 211 6.36 15.02 -8.48
C ILE A 211 6.83 13.90 -9.42
N GLU A 212 7.78 14.19 -10.31
CA GLU A 212 8.26 13.26 -11.34
C GLU A 212 8.71 11.91 -10.74
N SER A 213 9.52 11.92 -9.68
CA SER A 213 9.97 10.70 -9.00
C SER A 213 8.81 9.80 -8.55
N THR A 214 7.80 10.40 -7.92
CA THR A 214 6.61 9.69 -7.43
C THR A 214 5.79 9.10 -8.58
N VAL A 215 5.55 9.89 -9.63
CA VAL A 215 4.82 9.44 -10.82
C VAL A 215 5.58 8.32 -11.53
N LEU A 216 6.91 8.40 -11.62
CA LEU A 216 7.74 7.35 -12.20
C LEU A 216 7.72 6.07 -11.36
N VAL A 217 7.72 6.15 -10.03
CA VAL A 217 7.52 4.98 -9.14
C VAL A 217 6.16 4.35 -9.39
N GLU A 218 5.08 5.15 -9.41
CA GLU A 218 3.73 4.65 -9.63
C GLU A 218 3.61 3.96 -10.99
N ARG A 219 4.18 4.56 -12.05
CA ARG A 219 4.25 3.97 -13.39
C ARG A 219 5.08 2.69 -13.40
N ALA A 220 6.27 2.69 -12.81
CA ALA A 220 7.13 1.51 -12.77
C ALA A 220 6.47 0.35 -12.01
N ALA A 221 5.78 0.63 -10.90
CA ALA A 221 5.01 -0.36 -10.16
C ALA A 221 3.83 -0.89 -10.98
N ALA A 222 3.08 0.00 -11.63
CA ALA A 222 1.96 -0.37 -12.50
C ALA A 222 2.42 -1.23 -13.68
N HIS A 223 3.53 -0.92 -14.35
CA HIS A 223 4.02 -1.71 -15.49
C HIS A 223 4.80 -2.97 -15.05
N GLY A 224 5.45 -2.94 -13.89
CA GLY A 224 6.25 -4.06 -13.38
C GLY A 224 5.43 -5.15 -12.69
N SER A 225 4.18 -4.87 -12.28
CA SER A 225 3.32 -5.88 -11.65
C SER A 225 2.79 -6.89 -12.67
N HIS A 226 2.56 -8.13 -12.22
CA HIS A 226 1.88 -9.13 -13.06
C HIS A 226 0.40 -8.75 -13.25
N VAL A 227 -0.25 -8.35 -12.16
CA VAL A 227 -1.63 -7.85 -12.18
C VAL A 227 -1.64 -6.41 -11.69
N PHE A 228 -2.24 -5.53 -12.47
CA PHE A 228 -2.50 -4.15 -12.11
C PHE A 228 -4.00 -3.95 -11.88
N SER A 229 -4.36 -3.27 -10.81
CA SER A 229 -5.76 -3.05 -10.44
C SER A 229 -5.99 -1.65 -9.87
N THR A 230 -7.24 -1.24 -9.86
CA THR A 230 -7.67 0.01 -9.21
C THR A 230 -9.03 -0.16 -8.54
N VAL A 231 -9.51 0.84 -7.82
CA VAL A 231 -10.73 0.73 -6.99
C VAL A 231 -12.00 1.18 -7.69
N SER A 232 -11.91 1.84 -8.85
CA SER A 232 -13.09 2.32 -9.57
C SER A 232 -12.86 2.42 -11.09
N GLU A 233 -13.96 2.44 -11.86
CA GLU A 233 -13.93 2.68 -13.31
C GLU A 233 -13.40 4.07 -13.67
N VAL A 234 -13.66 5.07 -12.82
CA VAL A 234 -13.17 6.44 -13.02
C VAL A 234 -11.65 6.45 -12.91
N THR A 235 -11.11 5.87 -11.84
CA THR A 235 -9.66 5.74 -11.65
C THR A 235 -9.02 4.87 -12.72
N ALA A 236 -9.75 3.89 -13.28
CA ALA A 236 -9.23 3.08 -14.39
C ALA A 236 -8.97 3.93 -15.64
N LYS A 237 -9.84 4.91 -15.94
CA LYS A 237 -9.62 5.86 -17.04
C LYS A 237 -8.39 6.75 -16.78
N GLU A 238 -8.22 7.23 -15.55
CA GLU A 238 -7.02 7.97 -15.14
C GLU A 238 -5.75 7.14 -15.35
N CYS A 239 -5.75 5.87 -14.92
CA CYS A 239 -4.59 5.00 -15.05
C CYS A 239 -4.16 4.82 -16.50
N VAL A 240 -5.10 4.70 -17.43
CA VAL A 240 -4.78 4.60 -18.87
C VAL A 240 -4.05 5.85 -19.35
N ALA A 241 -4.57 7.04 -19.03
CA ALA A 241 -3.99 8.30 -19.50
C ALA A 241 -2.67 8.66 -18.78
N LEU A 242 -2.64 8.52 -17.44
CA LEU A 242 -1.57 9.05 -16.60
C LEU A 242 -0.49 8.01 -16.28
N LEU A 243 -0.86 6.73 -16.19
CA LEU A 243 0.09 5.63 -15.94
C LEU A 243 0.44 4.86 -17.21
N GLY A 244 -0.33 5.01 -18.29
CA GLY A 244 -0.08 4.34 -19.57
C GLY A 244 -0.31 2.83 -19.52
N ARG A 245 -1.00 2.31 -18.50
CA ARG A 245 -1.41 0.90 -18.41
C ARG A 245 -2.88 0.85 -18.01
N LYS A 246 -3.67 0.06 -18.74
CA LYS A 246 -5.04 -0.26 -18.34
C LYS A 246 -5.02 -1.24 -17.16
N PRO A 247 -5.75 -0.98 -16.06
CA PRO A 247 -5.92 -1.97 -15.00
C PRO A 247 -6.57 -3.24 -15.54
N ASP A 248 -6.07 -4.39 -15.07
CA ASP A 248 -6.61 -5.71 -15.40
C ASP A 248 -7.93 -5.98 -14.66
N LEU A 249 -8.07 -5.42 -13.46
CA LEU A 249 -9.22 -5.61 -12.58
C LEU A 249 -9.59 -4.35 -11.81
N ILE A 250 -10.88 -4.24 -11.49
CA ILE A 250 -11.39 -3.24 -10.53
C ILE A 250 -11.72 -3.96 -9.23
N VAL A 251 -11.12 -3.49 -8.14
CA VAL A 251 -11.25 -4.04 -6.78
C VAL A 251 -11.88 -2.98 -5.88
N PRO A 252 -13.22 -2.83 -5.90
CA PRO A 252 -13.90 -1.79 -5.15
C PRO A 252 -13.71 -1.97 -3.64
N ASN A 253 -13.61 -0.86 -2.92
CA ASN A 253 -13.42 -0.87 -1.47
C ASN A 253 -14.66 -1.41 -0.76
N GLY A 254 -14.49 -2.52 -0.04
CA GLY A 254 -15.53 -3.11 0.80
C GLY A 254 -15.57 -2.52 2.20
N LEU A 255 -16.76 -2.57 2.82
CA LEU A 255 -16.97 -2.26 4.24
C LEU A 255 -17.52 -3.51 4.94
N ASN A 256 -17.19 -3.67 6.22
CA ASN A 256 -17.79 -4.73 7.03
C ASN A 256 -19.20 -4.27 7.49
N ILE A 257 -20.24 -4.90 6.92
CA ILE A 257 -21.65 -4.50 7.07
C ILE A 257 -22.26 -5.07 8.37
N GLU A 258 -21.61 -6.03 9.04
CA GLU A 258 -22.14 -6.65 10.28
C GLU A 258 -22.43 -5.65 11.40
N ARG A 259 -21.83 -4.45 11.36
CA ARG A 259 -22.09 -3.36 12.32
C ARG A 259 -23.43 -2.64 12.16
N PHE A 260 -24.18 -2.86 11.07
CA PHE A 260 -25.38 -2.06 10.72
C PHE A 260 -26.67 -2.87 10.58
N THR A 261 -26.70 -4.13 11.04
CA THR A 261 -27.77 -5.10 10.71
C THR A 261 -29.04 -5.00 11.56
N ALA A 262 -29.12 -4.09 12.53
CA ALA A 262 -30.39 -3.77 13.20
C ALA A 262 -31.22 -2.78 12.35
N LEU A 263 -31.89 -3.27 11.30
CA LEU A 263 -32.69 -2.48 10.35
C LEU A 263 -33.67 -1.50 11.03
N HIS A 264 -34.29 -1.92 12.14
CA HIS A 264 -35.24 -1.12 12.92
C HIS A 264 -34.53 -0.04 13.76
N GLU A 265 -33.34 -0.36 14.27
CA GLU A 265 -32.54 0.56 15.07
C GLU A 265 -31.98 1.69 14.22
N PHE A 266 -31.64 1.43 12.95
CA PHE A 266 -31.22 2.47 12.00
C PHE A 266 -32.29 3.56 11.82
N GLN A 267 -33.57 3.19 11.70
CA GLN A 267 -34.66 4.16 11.58
C GLN A 267 -34.84 4.98 12.85
N ASN A 268 -34.72 4.34 14.03
CA ASN A 268 -34.77 5.04 15.31
C ASN A 268 -33.60 6.00 15.50
N LEU A 269 -32.38 5.59 15.11
CA LEU A 269 -31.20 6.44 15.12
C LEU A 269 -31.36 7.61 14.15
N HIS A 270 -31.90 7.39 12.95
CA HIS A 270 -32.20 8.46 12.01
C HIS A 270 -33.12 9.53 12.61
N LEU A 271 -34.26 9.13 13.20
CA LEU A 271 -35.17 10.06 13.86
C LEU A 271 -34.48 10.82 15.00
N LYS A 272 -33.74 10.11 15.85
CA LYS A 272 -33.02 10.70 16.98
C LYS A 272 -31.99 11.75 16.55
N TYR A 273 -31.19 11.47 15.51
CA TYR A 273 -30.19 12.41 15.02
C TYR A 273 -30.80 13.54 14.19
N LYS A 274 -31.88 13.28 13.44
CA LYS A 274 -32.66 14.30 12.76
C LYS A 274 -33.19 15.34 13.75
N GLU A 275 -33.73 14.91 14.89
CA GLU A 275 -34.24 15.83 15.92
C GLU A 275 -33.14 16.74 16.49
N LYS A 276 -31.95 16.20 16.73
CA LYS A 276 -30.79 16.99 17.16
C LYS A 276 -30.40 18.06 16.13
N ILE A 277 -30.40 17.68 14.84
CA ILE A 277 -30.15 18.63 13.75
C ILE A 277 -31.25 19.69 13.71
N HIS A 278 -32.51 19.29 13.92
CA HIS A 278 -33.65 20.22 13.95
C HIS A 278 -33.52 21.24 15.09
N GLN A 279 -33.16 20.80 16.29
CA GLN A 279 -32.90 21.71 17.42
C GLN A 279 -31.77 22.70 17.13
N PHE A 280 -30.69 22.26 16.49
CA PHE A 280 -29.62 23.15 16.05
C PHE A 280 -30.13 24.19 15.05
N VAL A 281 -30.89 23.77 14.03
CA VAL A 281 -31.44 24.66 13.01
C VAL A 281 -32.39 25.69 13.62
N MET A 282 -33.26 25.30 14.55
CA MET A 282 -34.18 26.20 15.27
C MET A 282 -33.46 27.21 16.18
N GLY A 283 -32.26 26.87 16.68
CA GLY A 283 -31.46 27.81 17.46
C GLY A 283 -30.61 28.75 16.59
N HIS A 284 -30.31 28.34 15.36
CA HIS A 284 -29.45 29.09 14.44
C HIS A 284 -30.24 30.10 13.58
N PHE A 285 -31.48 29.76 13.21
CA PHE A 285 -32.40 30.60 12.42
C PHE A 285 -33.61 31.01 13.26
#